data_AF-A0A2C9CT30-F1
#
_entry.id   AF-A0A2C9CT30-F1
#
_cell.length_a   1.000
_cell.length_b   1.000
_cell.length_c   1.000
_cell.angle_alpha   90.00
_cell.angle_beta   90.00
_cell.angle_gamma   90.00
#
_symmetry.space_group_name_H-M   'P 1'
#
loop_
_entity.id
_entity.type
_entity.pdbx_description
1 polymer ?
#
loop_
_entity_poly.entity_id
_entity_poly.type
_entity_poly.pdbx_seq_one_letter_code
_entity_poly.pdbx_strand_id
1 'polypeptide(L)'
;MIGYIAALCVFGSVEGIKMLSQPTASPKTVIAEIVALNQKCADFWHSAHGWAPDEAAELLARARLDWQVSLSETLEMWVSDDCHPLDSGRLILAWVNLGALVEGTLKLLFCVYYCEYAENTEALKYAGAMDRKRGVPEEPDGINFDKLRKFLLKIKLFADEANAVDLFVTMVQHRRNAIHAFKDRDLGTIDDFKVAVADYLWVLKRLEARLPYPEHAKS
;
A
#
# COMPACT_ATOMS: atom_id res chain seq x y z
N MET A 1 23.40 8.66 -9.47
CA MET A 1 22.68 9.93 -9.70
C MET A 1 21.45 9.88 -8.80
N ILE A 2 21.58 10.36 -7.56
CA ILE A 2 20.53 10.29 -6.52
C ILE A 2 19.85 11.65 -6.54
N GLY A 3 18.67 11.74 -7.13
CA GLY A 3 17.97 12.99 -7.39
C GLY A 3 16.65 13.07 -6.64
N TYR A 4 16.64 13.93 -5.62
CA TYR A 4 15.51 14.77 -5.17
C TYR A 4 14.14 14.12 -4.90
N ILE A 5 13.80 13.96 -3.61
CA ILE A 5 12.52 14.43 -3.05
C ILE A 5 12.77 14.91 -1.62
N ALA A 6 12.72 16.22 -1.40
CA ALA A 6 12.61 16.82 -0.08
C ALA A 6 11.59 17.96 -0.17
N ALA A 7 10.51 17.90 0.63
CA ALA A 7 9.86 19.03 1.30
C ALA A 7 8.44 18.69 1.85
N LEU A 8 8.28 18.95 3.16
CA LEU A 8 7.06 19.35 3.91
C LEU A 8 6.05 18.23 4.28
N CYS A 9 5.62 18.02 5.54
CA CYS A 9 5.44 18.88 6.73
C CYS A 9 5.66 18.10 8.05
N VAL A 10 6.17 18.81 9.08
CA VAL A 10 6.26 18.36 10.49
C VAL A 10 5.08 18.95 11.26
N PHE A 11 4.37 18.18 12.10
CA PHE A 11 3.76 18.68 13.35
C PHE A 11 3.60 17.60 14.45
N GLY A 12 3.90 18.00 15.70
CA GLY A 12 3.19 17.74 16.97
C GLY A 12 3.07 16.34 17.56
N SER A 13 3.46 16.16 18.84
CA SER A 13 3.48 14.90 19.60
C SER A 13 2.25 14.64 20.45
N VAL A 14 1.84 13.37 20.57
CA VAL A 14 1.36 12.72 21.80
C VAL A 14 1.84 11.26 21.74
N GLU A 15 2.36 10.69 22.83
CA GLU A 15 2.78 9.27 22.88
C GLU A 15 1.57 8.35 22.63
N GLY A 16 1.67 7.51 21.61
CA GLY A 16 0.57 6.77 20.99
C GLY A 16 0.64 6.94 19.48
N ILE A 17 0.21 5.94 18.71
CA ILE A 17 0.35 5.84 17.23
C ILE A 17 0.17 7.22 16.56
N LYS A 18 1.26 7.76 15.98
CA LYS A 18 1.23 9.05 15.30
C LYS A 18 0.37 8.89 14.05
N MET A 19 -0.83 9.45 14.06
CA MET A 19 -1.72 9.45 12.89
C MET A 19 -1.01 10.06 11.68
N LEU A 20 -1.08 9.40 10.53
CA LEU A 20 -0.53 9.93 9.27
C LEU A 20 -1.42 11.04 8.71
N SER A 21 -2.72 10.96 8.99
CA SER A 21 -3.74 11.91 8.56
C SER A 21 -4.53 12.48 9.74
N GLN A 22 -4.99 13.73 9.63
CA GLN A 22 -6.12 14.20 10.43
C GLN A 22 -7.37 14.07 9.55
N PRO A 23 -8.29 13.14 9.83
CA PRO A 23 -9.49 13.01 9.03
C PRO A 23 -10.42 14.20 9.31
N THR A 24 -10.27 15.26 8.51
CA THR A 24 -11.23 16.37 8.43
C THR A 24 -12.37 16.05 7.46
N ALA A 25 -12.16 15.07 6.58
CA ALA A 25 -13.14 14.59 5.62
C ALA A 25 -13.98 13.44 6.18
N SER A 26 -15.22 13.32 5.72
CA SER A 26 -16.10 12.21 6.10
C SER A 26 -15.52 10.86 5.63
N PRO A 27 -15.80 9.74 6.33
CA PRO A 27 -15.50 8.38 5.87
C PRO A 27 -15.80 8.13 4.39
N LYS A 28 -16.98 8.56 3.94
CA LYS A 28 -17.44 8.39 2.57
C LYS A 28 -16.58 9.15 1.57
N THR A 29 -16.18 10.37 1.91
CA THR A 29 -15.25 11.17 1.09
C THR A 29 -13.89 10.50 0.98
N VAL A 30 -13.35 10.01 2.10
CA VAL A 30 -12.07 9.28 2.11
C VAL A 30 -12.12 8.06 1.19
N ILE A 31 -13.17 7.24 1.28
CA ILE A 31 -13.33 6.05 0.44
C ILE A 31 -13.47 6.42 -1.03
N ALA A 32 -14.29 7.43 -1.36
CA ALA A 32 -14.45 7.87 -2.75
C ALA A 32 -13.12 8.32 -3.37
N GLU A 33 -12.26 9.00 -2.60
CA GLU A 33 -10.92 9.38 -3.06
C GLU A 33 -9.99 8.16 -3.25
N ILE A 34 -10.06 7.17 -2.35
CA ILE A 34 -9.31 5.91 -2.50
C ILE A 34 -9.73 5.21 -3.80
N VAL A 35 -11.04 5.08 -4.04
CA VAL A 35 -11.60 4.45 -5.24
C VAL A 35 -11.12 5.19 -6.49
N ALA A 36 -11.22 6.52 -6.50
CA ALA A 36 -10.80 7.33 -7.63
C ALA A 36 -9.29 7.19 -7.95
N LEU A 37 -8.43 7.14 -6.93
CA LEU A 37 -6.99 6.94 -7.13
C LEU A 37 -6.67 5.53 -7.64
N ASN A 38 -7.30 4.49 -7.07
CA ASN A 38 -7.11 3.13 -7.57
C ASN A 38 -7.66 2.96 -9.00
N GLN A 39 -8.77 3.63 -9.34
CA GLN A 39 -9.33 3.62 -10.70
C GLN A 39 -8.36 4.29 -11.69
N LYS A 40 -7.83 5.47 -11.35
CA LYS A 40 -6.80 6.13 -12.16
C LYS A 40 -5.60 5.20 -12.40
N CYS A 41 -5.11 4.55 -11.35
CA CYS A 41 -4.02 3.59 -11.46
C CYS A 41 -4.39 2.41 -12.37
N ALA A 42 -5.59 1.84 -12.23
CA ALA A 42 -6.06 0.71 -13.02
C ALA A 42 -6.19 1.08 -14.51
N ASP A 43 -6.85 2.19 -14.81
CA ASP A 43 -7.10 2.66 -16.18
C ASP A 43 -5.80 2.87 -16.95
N PHE A 44 -4.78 3.43 -16.27
CA PHE A 44 -3.50 3.72 -16.90
C PHE A 44 -2.57 2.50 -16.94
N TRP A 45 -2.29 1.89 -15.79
CA TRP A 45 -1.22 0.91 -15.67
C TRP A 45 -1.58 -0.48 -16.21
N HIS A 46 -2.86 -0.82 -16.32
CA HIS A 46 -3.26 -2.08 -16.98
C HIS A 46 -2.76 -2.16 -18.44
N SER A 47 -2.58 -1.00 -19.10
CA SER A 47 -2.17 -0.91 -20.51
C SER A 47 -0.83 -0.17 -20.66
N ALA A 48 0.15 -0.52 -19.82
CA ALA A 48 1.41 0.21 -19.70
C ALA A 48 2.42 0.02 -20.85
N HIS A 49 2.15 -0.84 -21.83
CA HIS A 49 3.05 -1.05 -22.98
C HIS A 49 3.30 0.25 -23.76
N GLY A 50 4.54 0.46 -24.16
CA GLY A 50 4.98 1.69 -24.81
C GLY A 50 5.24 2.86 -23.85
N TRP A 51 4.97 2.67 -22.54
CA TRP A 51 5.29 3.63 -21.49
C TRP A 51 6.24 3.07 -20.44
N ALA A 52 5.99 1.86 -19.95
CA ALA A 52 6.89 1.13 -19.06
C ALA A 52 7.80 0.18 -19.88
N PRO A 53 8.97 -0.24 -19.34
CA PRO A 53 9.74 -1.36 -19.88
C PRO A 53 8.86 -2.59 -20.08
N ASP A 54 9.16 -3.42 -21.08
CA ASP A 54 8.31 -4.55 -21.48
C ASP A 54 8.04 -5.51 -20.32
N GLU A 55 9.05 -5.80 -19.49
CA GLU A 55 8.91 -6.66 -18.32
C GLU A 55 7.94 -6.09 -17.27
N ALA A 56 7.99 -4.78 -17.04
CA ALA A 56 7.06 -4.08 -16.15
C ALA A 56 5.64 -4.07 -16.73
N ALA A 57 5.51 -3.78 -18.02
CA ALA A 57 4.23 -3.74 -18.72
C ALA A 57 3.53 -5.11 -18.70
N GLU A 58 4.26 -6.21 -18.92
CA GLU A 58 3.74 -7.58 -18.84
C GLU A 58 3.29 -7.98 -17.42
N LEU A 59 4.00 -7.52 -16.38
CA LEU A 59 3.57 -7.71 -15.00
C LEU A 59 2.26 -6.96 -14.72
N LEU A 60 2.16 -5.71 -15.18
CA LEU A 60 1.00 -4.85 -14.95
C LEU A 60 -0.23 -5.29 -15.75
N ALA A 61 -0.05 -5.76 -16.99
CA ALA A 61 -1.14 -6.27 -17.83
C ALA A 61 -1.81 -7.53 -17.23
N ARG A 62 -1.03 -8.34 -16.48
CA ARG A 62 -1.55 -9.51 -15.76
C ARG A 62 -2.15 -9.15 -14.39
N ALA A 63 -1.81 -7.98 -13.85
CA ALA A 63 -2.25 -7.57 -12.53
C ALA A 63 -3.76 -7.26 -12.52
N ARG A 64 -4.46 -7.77 -11.49
CA ARG A 64 -5.89 -7.50 -11.29
C ARG A 64 -6.12 -6.14 -10.62
N LEU A 65 -5.71 -5.08 -11.31
CA LEU A 65 -5.93 -3.70 -10.84
C LEU A 65 -7.43 -3.36 -10.77
N ASP A 66 -8.26 -4.03 -11.56
CA ASP A 66 -9.72 -4.01 -11.44
C ASP A 66 -10.20 -4.54 -10.08
N TRP A 67 -9.57 -5.59 -9.55
CA TRP A 67 -9.85 -6.08 -8.20
C TRP A 67 -9.37 -5.12 -7.11
N GLN A 68 -8.26 -4.41 -7.32
CA GLN A 68 -7.82 -3.35 -6.41
C GLN A 68 -8.89 -2.25 -6.29
N VAL A 69 -9.51 -1.85 -7.41
CA VAL A 69 -10.65 -0.91 -7.41
C VAL A 69 -11.83 -1.51 -6.66
N SER A 70 -12.26 -2.72 -7.02
CA SER A 70 -13.43 -3.36 -6.39
C SER A 70 -13.25 -3.53 -4.88
N LEU A 71 -12.06 -3.95 -4.42
CA LEU A 71 -11.74 -4.03 -3.00
C LEU A 71 -11.81 -2.65 -2.30
N SER A 72 -11.46 -1.57 -2.99
CA SER A 72 -11.58 -0.23 -2.40
C SER A 72 -13.03 0.22 -2.22
N GLU A 73 -13.92 -0.15 -3.14
CA GLU A 73 -15.37 0.10 -3.00
C GLU A 73 -15.95 -0.64 -1.79
N THR A 74 -15.45 -1.87 -1.51
CA THR A 74 -15.89 -2.66 -0.35
C THR A 74 -15.55 -2.02 0.99
N LEU A 75 -14.69 -0.98 1.05
CA LEU A 75 -14.42 -0.24 2.28
C LEU A 75 -15.68 0.41 2.87
N GLU A 76 -16.65 0.79 2.04
CA GLU A 76 -17.91 1.42 2.51
C GLU A 76 -18.67 0.52 3.48
N MET A 77 -18.61 -0.81 3.29
CA MET A 77 -19.26 -1.78 4.19
C MET A 77 -18.71 -1.75 5.62
N TRP A 78 -17.46 -1.32 5.80
CA TRP A 78 -16.76 -1.38 7.09
C TRP A 78 -16.74 -0.05 7.84
N VAL A 79 -16.90 1.07 7.12
CA VAL A 79 -16.69 2.42 7.67
C VAL A 79 -18.00 3.22 7.76
N SER A 80 -19.09 2.75 7.13
CA SER A 80 -20.42 3.39 7.21
C SER A 80 -20.90 3.54 8.65
N ASP A 81 -21.59 4.66 8.94
CA ASP A 81 -22.15 4.94 10.27
C ASP A 81 -23.31 4.01 10.64
N ASP A 82 -23.94 3.39 9.64
CA ASP A 82 -24.98 2.37 9.83
C ASP A 82 -24.40 0.98 10.11
N CYS A 83 -23.07 0.83 10.19
CA CYS A 83 -22.48 -0.46 10.50
C CYS A 83 -22.79 -0.82 11.97
N HIS A 84 -23.46 -1.96 12.17
CA HIS A 84 -23.55 -2.59 13.48
C HIS A 84 -22.13 -2.78 14.05
N PRO A 85 -21.95 -2.79 15.39
CA PRO A 85 -20.66 -3.05 16.00
C PRO A 85 -19.98 -4.24 15.31
N LEU A 86 -18.77 -4.00 14.77
CA LEU A 86 -18.03 -5.06 14.10
C LEU A 86 -17.63 -6.06 15.18
N ASP A 87 -18.27 -7.22 15.18
CA ASP A 87 -17.75 -8.37 15.90
C ASP A 87 -16.34 -8.72 15.38
N SER A 88 -15.62 -9.54 16.13
CA SER A 88 -14.24 -9.89 15.80
C SER A 88 -14.10 -10.45 14.38
N GLY A 89 -15.08 -11.23 13.91
CA GLY A 89 -15.06 -11.80 12.56
C GLY A 89 -15.15 -10.72 11.47
N ARG A 90 -16.08 -9.77 11.61
CA ARG A 90 -16.23 -8.66 10.66
C ARG A 90 -15.03 -7.72 10.69
N LEU A 91 -14.49 -7.43 11.87
CA LEU A 91 -13.30 -6.59 11.99
C LEU A 91 -12.06 -7.26 11.37
N ILE A 92 -11.91 -8.58 11.53
CA ILE A 92 -10.87 -9.36 10.84
C ILE A 92 -11.01 -9.21 9.31
N LEU A 93 -12.22 -9.36 8.76
CA LEU A 93 -12.44 -9.23 7.32
C LEU A 93 -12.17 -7.80 6.82
N ALA A 94 -12.53 -6.79 7.60
CA ALA A 94 -12.20 -5.39 7.31
C ALA A 94 -10.67 -5.18 7.22
N TRP A 95 -9.91 -5.72 8.20
CA TRP A 95 -8.44 -5.68 8.17
C TRP A 95 -7.83 -6.47 7.01
N VAL A 96 -8.41 -7.61 6.65
CA VAL A 96 -7.99 -8.38 5.47
C VAL A 96 -8.18 -7.57 4.20
N ASN A 97 -9.33 -6.89 4.05
CA ASN A 97 -9.60 -6.02 2.92
C ASN A 97 -8.58 -4.88 2.83
N LEU A 98 -8.39 -4.11 3.91
CA LEU A 98 -7.42 -3.02 3.94
C LEU A 98 -5.99 -3.53 3.69
N GLY A 99 -5.61 -4.67 4.27
CA GLY A 99 -4.30 -5.27 4.04
C GLY A 99 -4.08 -5.78 2.62
N ALA A 100 -5.13 -6.20 1.91
CA ALA A 100 -5.05 -6.51 0.49
C ALA A 100 -4.82 -5.26 -0.35
N LEU A 101 -5.51 -4.15 -0.02
CA LEU A 101 -5.32 -2.86 -0.69
C LEU A 101 -3.90 -2.31 -0.50
N VAL A 102 -3.36 -2.32 0.73
CA VAL A 102 -1.97 -1.89 0.98
C VAL A 102 -0.99 -2.79 0.23
N GLU A 103 -1.17 -4.11 0.26
CA GLU A 103 -0.32 -5.04 -0.48
C GLU A 103 -0.35 -4.75 -1.99
N GLY A 104 -1.54 -4.59 -2.58
CA GLY A 104 -1.72 -4.28 -3.99
C GLY A 104 -1.10 -2.95 -4.41
N THR A 105 -1.21 -1.91 -3.58
CA THR A 105 -0.55 -0.62 -3.84
C THR A 105 0.98 -0.74 -3.84
N LEU A 106 1.56 -1.51 -2.92
CA LEU A 106 3.02 -1.75 -2.90
C LEU A 106 3.47 -2.59 -4.11
N LYS A 107 2.67 -3.60 -4.50
CA LYS A 107 2.95 -4.40 -5.70
C LYS A 107 2.92 -3.55 -6.96
N LEU A 108 1.89 -2.70 -7.13
CA LEU A 108 1.80 -1.77 -8.25
C LEU A 108 3.07 -0.91 -8.34
N LEU A 109 3.47 -0.27 -7.24
CA LEU A 109 4.67 0.56 -7.19
C LEU A 109 5.91 -0.19 -7.67
N PHE A 110 6.15 -1.40 -7.16
CA PHE A 110 7.34 -2.17 -7.50
C PHE A 110 7.27 -2.82 -8.89
N CYS A 111 6.08 -3.08 -9.44
CA CYS A 111 5.94 -3.44 -10.85
C CYS A 111 6.25 -2.27 -11.76
N VAL A 112 5.78 -1.06 -11.44
CA VAL A 112 6.08 0.15 -12.23
C VAL A 112 7.57 0.44 -12.25
N TYR A 113 8.25 0.30 -11.12
CA TYR A 113 9.71 0.44 -10.97
C TYR A 113 10.44 -0.91 -11.03
N TYR A 114 9.99 -1.83 -11.89
CA TYR A 114 10.50 -3.20 -11.89
C TYR A 114 12.01 -3.28 -12.11
N CYS A 115 12.57 -2.46 -13.00
CA CYS A 115 14.01 -2.45 -13.26
C CYS A 115 14.80 -2.07 -12.01
N GLU A 116 14.45 -0.95 -11.37
CA GLU A 116 15.09 -0.51 -10.12
C GLU A 116 14.87 -1.49 -8.97
N TYR A 117 13.69 -2.11 -8.91
CA TYR A 117 13.37 -3.16 -7.96
C TYR A 117 14.30 -4.38 -8.14
N ALA A 118 14.42 -4.89 -9.37
CA ALA A 118 15.18 -6.08 -9.70
C ALA A 118 16.70 -5.87 -9.54
N GLU A 119 17.19 -4.66 -9.79
CA GLU A 119 18.60 -4.31 -9.62
C GLU A 119 19.00 -4.10 -8.14
N ASN A 120 18.04 -3.84 -7.24
CA ASN A 120 18.33 -3.59 -5.83
C ASN A 120 18.57 -4.87 -5.01
N THR A 121 19.64 -5.57 -5.37
CA THR A 121 20.01 -6.86 -4.76
C THR A 121 20.20 -6.80 -3.24
N GLU A 122 20.67 -5.68 -2.70
CA GLU A 122 20.83 -5.50 -1.25
C GLU A 122 19.46 -5.48 -0.56
N ALA A 123 18.50 -4.71 -1.08
CA ALA A 123 17.16 -4.65 -0.52
C ALA A 123 16.41 -5.98 -0.70
N LEU A 124 16.54 -6.64 -1.84
CA LEU A 124 15.93 -7.94 -2.09
C LEU A 124 16.46 -9.02 -1.13
N LYS A 125 17.78 -9.07 -0.90
CA LYS A 125 18.39 -9.99 0.07
C LYS A 125 17.91 -9.71 1.50
N TYR A 126 17.86 -8.44 1.89
CA TYR A 126 17.34 -8.03 3.20
C TYR A 126 15.87 -8.45 3.39
N ALA A 127 15.05 -8.24 2.37
CA ALA A 127 13.64 -8.61 2.38
C ALA A 127 13.41 -10.13 2.34
N GLY A 128 14.40 -10.91 1.92
CA GLY A 128 14.22 -12.33 1.61
C GLY A 128 13.39 -12.56 0.35
N ALA A 129 13.48 -11.65 -0.61
CA ALA A 129 12.79 -11.65 -1.90
C ALA A 129 13.70 -12.11 -3.06
N MET A 130 14.67 -12.97 -2.75
CA MET A 130 15.49 -13.65 -3.74
C MET A 130 15.03 -15.10 -3.84
N ASP A 131 14.77 -15.59 -5.05
CA ASP A 131 14.53 -17.01 -5.29
C ASP A 131 15.80 -17.78 -4.95
N ARG A 132 15.75 -18.61 -3.90
CA ARG A 132 16.90 -19.36 -3.39
C ARG A 132 17.42 -20.43 -4.36
N LYS A 133 16.57 -20.92 -5.27
CA LYS A 133 16.93 -21.96 -6.24
C LYS A 133 17.51 -21.35 -7.51
N ARG A 134 16.94 -20.24 -7.98
CA ARG A 134 17.29 -19.60 -9.26
C ARG A 134 18.30 -18.47 -9.09
N GLY A 135 18.45 -17.93 -7.88
CA GLY A 135 19.37 -16.83 -7.59
C GLY A 135 18.93 -15.48 -8.16
N VAL A 136 17.67 -15.37 -8.60
CA VAL A 136 17.09 -14.17 -9.21
C VAL A 136 16.09 -13.49 -8.26
N PRO A 137 15.79 -12.20 -8.46
CA PRO A 137 14.70 -11.52 -7.76
C PRO A 137 13.37 -12.29 -7.92
N GLU A 138 12.57 -12.38 -6.86
CA GLU A 138 11.16 -12.76 -6.99
C GLU A 138 10.37 -11.61 -7.63
N GLU A 139 9.43 -11.89 -8.52
CA GLU A 139 8.60 -10.85 -9.13
C GLU A 139 7.68 -10.17 -8.09
N PRO A 140 7.39 -8.86 -8.22
CA PRO A 140 6.56 -8.15 -7.25
C PRO A 140 5.15 -8.73 -7.05
N ASP A 141 4.55 -9.29 -8.10
CA ASP A 141 3.22 -9.90 -8.06
C ASP A 141 3.19 -11.19 -7.19
N GLY A 142 4.31 -11.92 -7.13
CA GLY A 142 4.49 -13.17 -6.40
C GLY A 142 4.99 -13.04 -4.96
N ILE A 143 5.53 -11.88 -4.55
CA ILE A 143 6.02 -11.71 -3.18
C ILE A 143 4.89 -11.40 -2.18
N ASN A 144 5.08 -11.88 -0.94
CA ASN A 144 4.13 -11.65 0.13
C ASN A 144 4.31 -10.28 0.82
N PHE A 145 3.31 -9.90 1.61
CA PHE A 145 3.27 -8.60 2.30
C PHE A 145 4.50 -8.34 3.21
N ASP A 146 5.04 -9.37 3.87
CA ASP A 146 6.22 -9.21 4.74
C ASP A 146 7.46 -8.77 3.96
N LYS A 147 7.69 -9.43 2.81
CA LYS A 147 8.80 -9.12 1.92
C LYS A 147 8.64 -7.72 1.32
N LEU A 148 7.43 -7.36 0.87
CA LEU A 148 7.10 -6.02 0.35
C LEU A 148 7.42 -4.93 1.36
N ARG A 149 6.97 -5.09 2.61
CA ARG A 149 7.26 -4.14 3.70
C ARG A 149 8.77 -4.03 3.92
N LYS A 150 9.48 -5.14 4.12
CA LYS A 150 10.93 -5.12 4.38
C LYS A 150 11.71 -4.45 3.25
N PHE A 151 11.31 -4.70 2.00
CA PHE A 151 11.89 -4.04 0.85
C PHE A 151 11.66 -2.53 0.91
N LEU A 152 10.40 -2.08 1.10
CA LEU A 152 10.03 -0.67 1.24
C LEU A 152 10.86 0.06 2.30
N LEU A 153 11.02 -0.55 3.48
CA LEU A 153 11.81 0.01 4.58
C LEU A 153 13.29 0.15 4.21
N LYS A 154 13.84 -0.86 3.53
CA LYS A 154 15.25 -0.90 3.18
C LYS A 154 15.61 0.12 2.10
N ILE A 155 14.73 0.37 1.14
CA ILE A 155 14.93 1.40 0.11
C ILE A 155 14.71 2.83 0.63
N LYS A 156 14.16 2.99 1.85
CA LYS A 156 13.93 4.28 2.50
C LYS A 156 13.14 5.28 1.64
N LEU A 157 12.12 4.80 0.93
CA LEU A 157 11.30 5.62 0.03
C LEU A 157 10.62 6.82 0.74
N PHE A 158 10.37 6.66 2.04
CA PHE A 158 9.76 7.66 2.92
C PHE A 158 10.76 8.17 3.95
N ALA A 159 12.01 8.45 3.62
CA ALA A 159 13.06 8.75 4.62
C ALA A 159 12.63 9.75 5.71
N ASP A 160 11.85 10.78 5.36
CA ASP A 160 11.36 11.82 6.29
C ASP A 160 10.17 11.37 7.15
N GLU A 161 9.36 10.43 6.65
CA GLU A 161 8.18 9.87 7.32
C GLU A 161 8.30 8.36 7.64
N ALA A 162 9.52 7.82 7.58
CA ALA A 162 9.78 6.39 7.47
C ALA A 162 9.17 5.62 8.64
N ASN A 163 9.31 6.18 9.84
CA ASN A 163 8.76 5.60 11.05
C ASN A 163 7.23 5.51 11.00
N ALA A 164 6.55 6.52 10.46
CA ALA A 164 5.10 6.55 10.47
C ALA A 164 4.51 5.62 9.40
N VAL A 165 5.12 5.55 8.21
CA VAL A 165 4.74 4.57 7.17
C VAL A 165 5.04 3.14 7.63
N ASP A 166 6.19 2.90 8.26
CA ASP A 166 6.52 1.58 8.81
C ASP A 166 5.50 1.13 9.86
N LEU A 167 5.20 2.00 10.83
CA LEU A 167 4.22 1.72 11.87
C LEU A 167 2.84 1.41 11.27
N PHE A 168 2.40 2.18 10.28
CA PHE A 168 1.14 1.94 9.57
C PHE A 168 1.15 0.58 8.86
N VAL A 169 2.14 0.32 8.00
CA VAL A 169 2.19 -0.93 7.20
C VAL A 169 2.34 -2.14 8.13
N THR A 170 3.14 -2.04 9.19
CA THR A 170 3.32 -3.08 10.20
C THR A 170 2.02 -3.35 10.97
N MET A 171 1.29 -2.30 11.38
CA MET A 171 0.00 -2.43 12.03
C MET A 171 -1.02 -3.14 11.13
N VAL A 172 -1.15 -2.70 9.88
CA VAL A 172 -2.09 -3.32 8.91
C VAL A 172 -1.72 -4.79 8.68
N GLN A 173 -0.44 -5.11 8.50
CA GLN A 173 0.02 -6.49 8.35
C GLN A 173 -0.31 -7.34 9.59
N HIS A 174 -0.06 -6.80 10.79
CA HIS A 174 -0.34 -7.52 12.04
C HIS A 174 -1.83 -7.84 12.18
N ARG A 175 -2.70 -6.85 11.96
CA ARG A 175 -4.15 -7.00 12.12
C ARG A 175 -4.78 -7.87 11.03
N ARG A 176 -4.33 -7.77 9.77
CA ARG A 176 -4.74 -8.70 8.68
C ARG A 176 -4.41 -10.16 9.02
N ASN A 177 -3.25 -10.41 9.64
CA ASN A 177 -2.82 -11.77 9.98
C ASN A 177 -3.67 -12.43 11.09
N ALA A 178 -4.61 -11.71 11.71
CA ALA A 178 -5.57 -12.26 12.64
C ALA A 178 -6.63 -13.17 12.00
N ILE A 179 -6.74 -13.17 10.66
CA ILE A 179 -7.49 -14.19 9.92
C ILE A 179 -7.04 -15.62 10.26
N HIS A 180 -5.79 -15.78 10.72
CA HIS A 180 -5.29 -17.02 11.29
C HIS A 180 -5.68 -17.15 12.78
N ALA A 181 -6.96 -17.41 13.03
CA ALA A 181 -7.62 -17.38 14.35
C ALA A 181 -7.04 -18.31 15.45
N PHE A 182 -6.07 -19.17 15.11
CA PHE A 182 -5.38 -20.04 16.07
C PHE A 182 -4.38 -19.29 16.96
N LYS A 183 -4.09 -18.03 16.67
CA LYS A 183 -3.25 -17.17 17.51
C LYS A 183 -4.07 -15.98 17.96
N ASP A 184 -4.03 -15.72 19.26
CA ASP A 184 -4.57 -14.47 19.79
C ASP A 184 -3.77 -13.30 19.23
N ARG A 185 -4.48 -12.30 18.71
CA ARG A 185 -3.91 -11.11 18.09
C ARG A 185 -4.82 -9.93 18.36
N ASP A 186 -4.21 -8.82 18.72
CA ASP A 186 -4.91 -7.55 18.86
C ASP A 186 -5.50 -7.10 17.50
N LEU A 187 -6.83 -6.95 17.48
CA LEU A 187 -7.61 -6.46 16.33
C LEU A 187 -7.79 -4.94 16.36
N GLY A 188 -7.52 -4.30 17.50
CA GLY A 188 -7.92 -2.91 17.77
C GLY A 188 -9.44 -2.73 17.78
N THR A 189 -9.86 -1.49 17.57
CA THR A 189 -11.25 -1.07 17.52
C THR A 189 -11.70 -0.73 16.10
N ILE A 190 -13.00 -0.52 15.91
CA ILE A 190 -13.53 0.04 14.66
C ILE A 190 -12.96 1.44 14.40
N ASP A 191 -12.79 2.27 15.43
CA ASP A 191 -12.24 3.61 15.27
C ASP A 191 -10.79 3.56 14.80
N ASP A 192 -10.00 2.61 15.33
CA ASP A 192 -8.65 2.37 14.82
C ASP A 192 -8.65 1.95 13.34
N PHE A 193 -9.65 1.18 12.92
CA PHE A 193 -9.82 0.81 11.51
C PHE A 193 -10.19 2.02 10.64
N LYS A 194 -11.13 2.86 11.09
CA LYS A 194 -11.52 4.09 10.36
C LYS A 194 -10.31 5.02 10.17
N VAL A 195 -9.50 5.19 11.22
CA VAL A 195 -8.22 5.94 11.14
C VAL A 195 -7.26 5.30 10.14
N ALA A 196 -7.10 3.97 10.17
CA ALA A 196 -6.22 3.28 9.25
C ALA A 196 -6.66 3.40 7.78
N VAL A 197 -7.96 3.50 7.50
CA VAL A 197 -8.46 3.79 6.14
C VAL A 197 -8.07 5.19 5.68
N ALA A 198 -8.14 6.20 6.57
CA ALA A 198 -7.68 7.55 6.25
C ALA A 198 -6.14 7.61 6.05
N ASP A 199 -5.40 6.89 6.88
CA ASP A 199 -3.95 6.76 6.74
C ASP A 199 -3.56 6.01 5.45
N TYR A 200 -4.35 5.03 5.02
CA TYR A 200 -4.16 4.39 3.72
C TYR A 200 -4.33 5.38 2.57
N LEU A 201 -5.35 6.24 2.57
CA LEU A 201 -5.49 7.30 1.57
C LEU A 201 -4.25 8.21 1.52
N TRP A 202 -3.71 8.57 2.69
CA TRP A 202 -2.50 9.38 2.78
C TRP A 202 -1.28 8.69 2.14
N VAL A 203 -1.11 7.38 2.39
CA VAL A 203 -0.02 6.57 1.80
C VAL A 203 -0.24 6.41 0.30
N LEU A 204 -1.46 6.09 -0.12
CA LEU A 204 -1.84 5.90 -1.52
C LEU A 204 -1.54 7.16 -2.34
N LYS A 205 -1.95 8.34 -1.86
CA LYS A 205 -1.64 9.63 -2.53
C LYS A 205 -0.15 9.84 -2.74
N ARG A 206 0.68 9.49 -1.75
CA ARG A 206 2.14 9.67 -1.85
C ARG A 206 2.78 8.68 -2.81
N LEU A 207 2.33 7.43 -2.80
CA LEU A 207 2.84 6.42 -3.72
C LEU A 207 2.39 6.71 -5.15
N GLU A 208 1.12 7.07 -5.33
CA GLU A 208 0.54 7.43 -6.62
C GLU A 208 1.22 8.66 -7.22
N ALA A 209 1.49 9.70 -6.42
CA ALA A 209 2.21 10.90 -6.88
C ALA A 209 3.66 10.64 -7.28
N ARG A 210 4.24 9.48 -6.93
CA ARG A 210 5.57 9.07 -7.38
C ARG A 210 5.51 8.33 -8.72
N LEU A 211 4.36 7.78 -9.12
CA LEU A 211 4.27 7.00 -10.35
C LEU A 211 4.54 7.90 -11.57
N PRO A 212 5.35 7.46 -12.54
CA PRO A 212 5.76 8.29 -13.64
C PRO A 212 4.64 8.33 -14.69
N TYR A 213 3.67 9.24 -14.57
CA TYR A 213 2.68 9.47 -15.63
C TYR A 213 3.24 10.31 -16.79
N PRO A 214 2.75 10.17 -18.02
CA PRO A 214 3.20 10.93 -19.19
C PRO A 214 3.08 12.45 -19.04
N GLU A 215 2.13 12.91 -18.24
CA GLU A 215 1.90 14.33 -17.95
C GLU A 215 3.09 14.98 -17.23
N HIS A 216 3.94 14.18 -16.58
CA HIS A 216 5.14 14.63 -15.88
C HIS A 216 6.41 14.63 -16.76
N ALA A 217 6.34 14.14 -18.00
CA ALA A 217 7.48 14.07 -18.93
C ALA A 217 7.68 15.35 -19.78
N LYS A 218 6.91 16.41 -19.49
CA LYS A 218 7.09 17.75 -20.10
C LYS A 218 7.59 18.75 -19.05
N SER A 219 8.89 18.73 -18.79
CA SER A 219 9.62 19.89 -18.24
C SER A 219 11.06 19.87 -18.72
#